data_AF-A0A969C0N0-F1
#
_entry.id   AF-A0A969C0N0-F1
#
_cell.length_a   1.000
_cell.length_b   1.000
_cell.length_c   1.000
_cell.angle_alpha   90.00
_cell.angle_beta   90.00
_cell.angle_gamma   90.00
#
_symmetry.space_group_name_H-M   'P 1'
#
loop_
_entity.id
_entity.type
_entity.pdbx_description
1 polymer ?
#
loop_
_entity_poly.entity_id
_entity_poly.type
_entity_poly.pdbx_seq_one_letter_code
_entity_poly.pdbx_strand_id
1 'polypeptide(L)'
;MIENQKIRPAKVIGPLGEALTLDSLPPAGTTRWVVRRKAEVVAAVNGGLLTINDACERYDLTLEEFASWQRAVDRSGMAGLRVTRIQHYRDLYERQQKY
;
A
#
# COMPACT_ATOMS: atom_id res chain seq x y z
N MET A 1 -18.92 -24.34 10.50
CA MET A 1 -18.46 -22.95 10.46
C MET A 1 -16.96 -23.00 10.22
N ILE A 2 -16.52 -22.89 8.97
CA ILE A 2 -15.09 -22.95 8.65
C ILE A 2 -14.54 -21.54 8.87
N GLU A 3 -13.90 -21.37 10.01
CA GLU A 3 -13.08 -20.20 10.30
C GLU A 3 -12.06 -20.09 9.17
N ASN A 4 -12.25 -19.04 8.36
CA ASN A 4 -11.36 -18.66 7.28
C ASN A 4 -10.01 -18.30 7.91
N GLN A 5 -9.22 -19.30 8.28
CA GLN A 5 -7.83 -19.17 8.67
C GLN A 5 -7.14 -18.58 7.45
N LYS A 6 -7.13 -17.25 7.36
CA LYS A 6 -6.38 -16.48 6.40
C LYS A 6 -4.96 -17.04 6.48
N ILE A 7 -4.57 -17.84 5.50
CA ILE A 7 -3.21 -18.36 5.33
C ILE A 7 -2.36 -17.14 4.97
N ARG A 8 -2.07 -16.30 5.97
CA ARG A 8 -1.21 -15.13 5.82
C ARG A 8 0.21 -15.67 5.90
N PRO A 9 1.01 -15.62 4.84
CA PRO A 9 2.41 -15.98 4.95
C PRO A 9 3.04 -15.11 6.03
N ALA A 10 3.72 -15.72 7.01
CA ALA A 10 4.32 -14.99 8.13
C ALA A 10 5.42 -13.99 7.67
N LYS A 11 5.95 -14.20 6.46
CA LYS A 11 6.99 -13.40 5.82
C LYS A 11 6.73 -13.34 4.32
N VAL A 12 6.89 -12.17 3.72
CA VAL A 12 6.82 -11.98 2.27
C VAL A 12 8.11 -11.34 1.78
N ILE A 13 8.47 -11.57 0.52
CA ILE A 13 9.65 -10.91 -0.05
C ILE A 13 9.25 -9.46 -0.34
N GLY A 14 9.94 -8.54 0.33
CA GLY A 14 9.75 -7.11 0.18
C GLY A 14 10.24 -6.60 -1.19
N PRO A 15 9.94 -5.33 -1.51
CA PRO A 15 10.24 -4.73 -2.81
C PRO A 15 11.75 -4.56 -3.07
N LEU A 16 12.58 -4.78 -2.06
CA LEU A 16 14.05 -4.72 -2.10
C LEU A 16 14.69 -6.12 -1.98
N GLY A 17 13.90 -7.20 -2.01
CA GLY A 17 14.39 -8.56 -1.77
C GLY A 17 14.58 -8.92 -0.29
N GLU A 18 14.31 -7.98 0.62
CA GLU A 18 14.37 -8.21 2.07
C GLU A 18 13.14 -8.98 2.57
N ALA A 19 13.28 -9.80 3.61
CA ALA A 19 12.14 -10.45 4.24
C ALA A 19 11.26 -9.40 4.94
N LEU A 20 10.10 -9.11 4.38
CA LEU A 20 9.12 -8.18 4.92
C LEU A 20 8.17 -8.93 5.86
N THR A 21 8.07 -8.45 7.08
CA THR A 21 7.20 -9.00 8.13
C THR A 21 6.24 -7.93 8.63
N LEU A 22 5.21 -8.32 9.40
CA LEU A 22 4.25 -7.36 9.96
C LEU A 22 4.93 -6.30 10.85
N ASP A 23 6.05 -6.65 11.47
CA ASP A 23 6.86 -5.77 12.33
C ASP A 23 7.70 -4.78 11.53
N SER A 24 8.08 -5.16 10.30
CA SER A 24 8.80 -4.28 9.36
C SER A 24 7.89 -3.27 8.67
N LEU A 25 6.57 -3.33 8.90
CA LEU A 25 5.63 -2.36 8.36
C LEU A 25 5.76 -1.02 9.07
N PRO A 26 5.44 0.10 8.38
CA PRO A 26 5.39 1.40 9.03
C PRO A 26 4.46 1.37 10.25
N PRO A 27 4.77 2.11 11.33
CA PRO A 27 3.89 2.17 12.49
C PRO A 27 2.54 2.80 12.13
N ALA A 28 1.47 2.43 12.83
CA ALA A 28 0.10 2.90 12.55
C ALA A 28 -0.02 4.44 12.55
N GLY A 29 0.75 5.14 13.39
CA GLY A 29 0.79 6.62 13.43
C GLY A 29 1.58 7.29 12.30
N THR A 30 1.82 6.61 11.18
CA THR A 30 2.62 7.14 10.09
C THR A 30 1.83 8.16 9.25
N THR A 31 2.16 9.43 9.42
CA THR A 31 1.55 10.53 8.65
C THR A 31 2.33 10.91 7.39
N ARG A 32 3.65 10.63 7.35
CA ARG A 32 4.51 10.94 6.20
C ARG A 32 4.83 9.70 5.38
N TRP A 33 4.24 9.64 4.19
CA TRP A 33 4.44 8.55 3.23
C TRP A 33 5.61 8.81 2.27
N VAL A 34 6.75 8.21 2.57
CA VAL A 34 7.90 8.15 1.65
C VAL A 34 7.77 6.95 0.70
N VAL A 35 8.48 7.00 -0.43
CA VAL A 35 8.52 5.96 -1.47
C VAL A 35 8.67 4.56 -0.87
N ARG A 36 9.63 4.38 0.03
CA ARG A 36 9.91 3.11 0.69
C ARG A 36 8.70 2.59 1.48
N ARG A 37 8.08 3.42 2.33
CA ARG A 37 6.92 3.06 3.16
C ARG A 37 5.71 2.67 2.33
N LYS A 38 5.46 3.39 1.23
CA LYS A 38 4.39 3.04 0.28
C LYS A 38 4.65 1.68 -0.36
N ALA A 39 5.90 1.43 -0.78
CA ALA A 39 6.29 0.16 -1.38
C ALA A 39 6.21 -1.01 -0.39
N GLU A 40 6.56 -0.79 0.89
CA GLU A 40 6.41 -1.78 1.95
C GLU A 40 4.95 -2.17 2.16
N VAL A 41 4.04 -1.19 2.24
CA VAL A 41 2.59 -1.48 2.39
C VAL A 41 2.04 -2.19 1.15
N VAL A 42 2.40 -1.74 -0.05
CA VAL A 42 2.00 -2.40 -1.31
C VAL A 42 2.52 -3.84 -1.39
N ALA A 43 3.79 -4.07 -1.06
CA ALA A 43 4.38 -5.41 -1.07
C ALA A 43 3.78 -6.33 0.01
N ALA A 44 3.47 -5.79 1.19
CA ALA A 44 2.79 -6.53 2.25
C ALA A 44 1.39 -6.99 1.82
N VAL A 45 0.65 -6.11 1.13
CA VAL A 45 -0.68 -6.44 0.64
C VAL A 45 -0.60 -7.42 -0.53
N ASN A 46 0.29 -7.19 -1.49
CA ASN A 46 0.47 -8.07 -2.66
C ASN A 46 0.98 -9.47 -2.25
N GLY A 47 1.86 -9.52 -1.26
CA GLY A 47 2.35 -10.78 -0.68
C GLY A 47 1.35 -11.49 0.23
N GLY A 48 0.16 -10.93 0.48
CA GLY A 48 -0.87 -11.53 1.34
C GLY A 48 -0.56 -11.46 2.85
N LEU A 49 0.45 -10.70 3.25
CA LEU A 49 0.81 -10.44 4.65
C LEU A 49 -0.25 -9.55 5.32
N LEU A 50 -0.81 -8.60 4.57
CA LEU A 50 -1.84 -7.67 5.01
C LEU A 50 -2.98 -7.65 4.00
N THR A 51 -4.22 -7.44 4.44
CA THR A 51 -5.32 -7.20 3.48
C THR A 51 -5.42 -5.70 3.17
N ILE A 52 -6.02 -5.36 2.02
CA ILE A 52 -6.26 -3.95 1.67
C ILE A 52 -7.09 -3.26 2.76
N ASN A 53 -8.12 -3.93 3.28
CA ASN A 53 -8.96 -3.40 4.35
C ASN A 53 -8.17 -3.16 5.64
N ASP A 54 -7.35 -4.14 6.06
CA ASP A 54 -6.49 -3.98 7.24
C ASP A 54 -5.49 -2.81 7.07
N ALA A 55 -4.97 -2.60 5.85
CA ALA A 55 -4.09 -1.48 5.55
C ALA A 55 -4.81 -0.13 5.62
N CYS A 56 -6.01 -0.04 5.04
CA CYS A 56 -6.86 1.14 5.09
C CYS A 56 -7.24 1.50 6.53
N GLU A 57 -7.68 0.52 7.33
CA GLU A 57 -8.04 0.73 8.74
C GLU A 57 -6.83 1.09 9.61
N ARG A 58 -5.68 0.43 9.40
CA ARG A 58 -4.47 0.66 10.22
C ARG A 58 -3.83 2.02 10.00
N TYR A 59 -3.93 2.55 8.79
CA TYR A 59 -3.21 3.76 8.38
C TYR A 59 -4.13 4.92 7.99
N ASP A 60 -5.44 4.76 8.18
CA ASP A 60 -6.47 5.74 7.78
C ASP A 60 -6.32 6.13 6.28
N LEU A 61 -6.05 5.13 5.44
CA LEU A 61 -5.84 5.33 4.00
C LEU A 61 -7.12 5.01 3.24
N THR A 62 -7.41 5.82 2.22
CA THR A 62 -8.48 5.47 1.28
C THR A 62 -8.06 4.33 0.36
N LEU A 63 -9.04 3.53 -0.08
CA LEU A 63 -8.85 2.48 -1.11
C LEU A 63 -8.21 3.06 -2.39
N GLU A 64 -8.58 4.29 -2.74
CA GLU A 64 -8.09 4.99 -3.93
C GLU A 64 -6.63 5.39 -3.80
N GLU A 65 -6.19 5.86 -2.62
CA GLU A 65 -4.78 6.13 -2.33
C GLU A 65 -3.94 4.87 -2.46
N PHE A 66 -4.39 3.76 -1.87
CA PHE A 66 -3.70 2.49 -1.98
C PHE A 66 -3.64 2.00 -3.44
N ALA A 67 -4.76 2.07 -4.17
CA ALA A 67 -4.81 1.69 -5.59
C ALA A 67 -3.89 2.55 -6.46
N SER A 68 -3.74 3.84 -6.14
CA SER A 68 -2.79 4.73 -6.80
C SER A 68 -1.34 4.27 -6.58
N TRP A 69 -0.98 3.86 -5.36
CA TRP A 69 0.34 3.32 -5.06
C TRP A 69 0.58 1.99 -5.76
N GLN A 70 -0.40 1.09 -5.73
CA GLN A 70 -0.34 -0.19 -6.43
C GLN A 70 -0.09 0.00 -7.93
N ARG A 71 -0.85 0.89 -8.60
CA ARG A 71 -0.67 1.19 -10.02
C ARG A 71 0.67 1.82 -10.35
N ALA A 72 1.20 2.66 -9.45
CA ALA A 72 2.51 3.27 -9.62
C ALA A 72 3.63 2.22 -9.53
N VAL A 73 3.51 1.28 -8.59
CA VAL A 73 4.44 0.14 -8.45
C VAL A 73 4.33 -0.83 -9.62
N ASP A 74 3.12 -1.14 -10.08
CA ASP A 74 2.88 -2.05 -11.21
C ASP A 74 3.49 -1.51 -12.51
N ARG A 75 3.31 -0.21 -12.80
CA ARG A 75 3.83 0.40 -14.04
C ARG A 75 5.32 0.69 -14.04
N SER A 76 5.91 1.04 -12.89
CA SER A 76 7.27 1.61 -12.85
C SER A 76 8.08 1.17 -11.63
N GLY A 77 7.63 0.16 -10.90
CA GLY A 77 8.24 -0.29 -9.66
C GLY A 77 8.29 0.82 -8.60
N MET A 78 9.26 0.73 -7.69
CA MET A 78 9.46 1.77 -6.67
C MET A 78 9.77 3.16 -7.24
N ALA A 79 10.25 3.27 -8.49
CA ALA A 79 10.49 4.55 -9.13
C ALA A 79 9.19 5.31 -9.43
N GLY A 80 8.08 4.60 -9.69
CA GLY A 80 6.76 5.21 -9.91
C GLY A 80 6.16 5.89 -8.67
N LEU A 81 6.60 5.47 -7.48
CA LEU A 81 6.19 6.07 -6.21
C LEU A 81 6.96 7.37 -5.91
N ARG A 82 8.05 7.66 -6.65
CA ARG A 82 8.82 8.90 -6.49
C ARG A 82 7.97 10.07 -6.96
N VAL A 83 7.54 10.86 -6.00
CA VAL A 83 6.85 12.11 -6.27
C VAL A 83 7.87 13.13 -6.77
N THR A 84 7.89 13.39 -8.07
CA THR A 84 8.35 14.68 -8.58
C THR A 84 7.21 15.70 -8.66
N ARG A 85 5.93 15.31 -8.63
CA ARG A 85 4.77 16.23 -8.68
C ARG A 85 3.53 15.64 -7.96
N ILE A 86 3.37 15.91 -6.66
CA ILE A 86 2.20 15.47 -5.86
C ILE A 86 0.94 16.30 -6.19
N GLN A 87 1.09 17.43 -6.87
CA GLN A 87 0.01 18.41 -7.02
C GLN A 87 -1.08 18.01 -8.03
N HIS A 88 -0.84 17.01 -8.90
CA HIS A 88 -1.72 16.76 -10.05
C HIS A 88 -2.85 15.74 -9.84
N TYR A 89 -2.86 14.99 -8.73
CA TYR A 89 -3.82 13.86 -8.56
C TYR A 89 -5.00 14.15 -7.63
N ARG A 90 -4.97 15.26 -6.87
CA ARG A 90 -6.13 15.71 -6.07
C ARG A 90 -7.30 16.15 -6.97
N ASP A 91 -7.00 16.84 -8.06
CA ASP A 91 -8.01 17.32 -9.04
C ASP A 91 -8.67 16.22 -9.88
N LEU A 92 -8.00 15.06 -10.06
CA LEU A 92 -8.48 14.02 -10.97
C LEU A 92 -9.64 13.20 -10.39
N TYR A 93 -9.76 13.11 -9.06
CA TYR A 93 -10.73 12.23 -8.40
C TYR A 93 -12.00 12.94 -7.92
N GLU A 94 -11.97 14.26 -7.71
CA GLU A 94 -13.18 15.05 -7.47
C GLU A 94 -14.15 15.00 -8.66
N ARG A 95 -13.64 14.67 -9.87
CA ARG A 95 -14.42 14.53 -11.10
C ARG A 95 -15.04 13.15 -11.33
N GLN A 96 -14.59 12.10 -10.65
CA GLN A 96 -15.15 10.74 -10.82
C GLN A 96 -16.21 10.36 -9.78
N GLN A 97 -16.34 11.11 -8.67
CA GLN A 97 -17.40 10.94 -7.67
C GLN A 97 -18.73 11.61 -8.04
N LYS A 98 -18.82 12.29 -9.20
CA LYS A 98 -20.04 12.92 -9.70
C LYS A 98 -20.50 12.30 -11.02
N TYR A 99 -20.90 11.04 -11.04
CA TYR A 99 -21.83 10.48 -12.03
C TYR A 99 -22.55 9.27 -11.44
#